data_AF-A0A8K0ME23-F1
#
_entry.id   AF-A0A8K0ME23-F1
#
_cell.length_a   1.000
_cell.length_b   1.000
_cell.length_c   1.000
_cell.angle_alpha   90.00
_cell.angle_beta   90.00
_cell.angle_gamma   90.00
#
_symmetry.space_group_name_H-M   'P 1'
#
loop_
_entity.id
_entity.type
_entity.pdbx_description
1 polymer ?
#
loop_
_entity_poly.entity_id
_entity_poly.type
_entity_poly.pdbx_seq_one_letter_code
_entity_poly.pdbx_strand_id
1 'polypeptide(L)'
;MCGRKLFQEPAWTMYCNGRKCGLAVSRACVDFDWHVLSTVSSVSVGAGVIPVVDDGRIGAGSEGELLYMRARFERVVGSRDSEAFYMMNPDGNGGPELSIFLLRI
;
A
#
# COMPACT_ATOMS: atom_id res chain seq x y z
N MET A 1 25.86 -11.52 -9.68
CA MET A 1 25.26 -11.31 -8.35
C MET A 1 23.76 -11.21 -8.53
N CYS A 2 22.97 -12.04 -7.83
CA CYS A 2 21.52 -11.96 -7.87
C CYS A 2 21.07 -10.72 -7.07
N GLY A 3 20.57 -9.68 -7.74
CA GLY A 3 20.06 -8.48 -7.07
C GLY A 3 18.85 -8.81 -6.18
N ARG A 4 18.59 -7.97 -5.17
CA ARG A 4 17.39 -8.11 -4.31
C ARG A 4 16.12 -8.01 -5.17
N LYS A 5 15.09 -8.76 -4.80
CA LYS A 5 13.75 -8.62 -5.41
C LYS A 5 13.22 -7.22 -5.11
N LEU A 6 12.45 -6.62 -6.03
CA LEU A 6 11.94 -5.25 -5.85
C LEU A 6 11.16 -5.13 -4.55
N PHE A 7 10.29 -6.09 -4.25
CA PHE A 7 9.52 -6.08 -3.01
C PHE A 7 10.36 -6.08 -1.70
N GLN A 8 11.66 -6.37 -1.78
CA GLN A 8 12.58 -6.39 -0.64
C GLN A 8 13.48 -5.15 -0.54
N GLU A 9 13.28 -4.15 -1.42
CA GLU A 9 14.05 -2.91 -1.33
C GLU A 9 13.66 -2.10 -0.08
N PRO A 10 14.65 -1.56 0.66
CA PRO A 10 14.40 -0.95 1.97
C PRO A 10 13.82 0.46 1.87
N ALA A 11 13.92 1.12 0.71
CA ALA A 11 13.49 2.50 0.52
C ALA A 11 13.07 2.77 -0.92
N TRP A 12 12.07 3.63 -1.08
CA TRP A 12 11.48 4.03 -2.34
C TRP A 12 11.18 5.53 -2.36
N THR A 13 11.36 6.16 -3.51
CA THR A 13 10.74 7.47 -3.76
C THR A 13 9.32 7.24 -4.27
N MET A 14 8.33 7.84 -3.60
CA MET A 14 6.92 7.67 -3.93
C MET A 14 6.46 8.76 -4.90
N TYR A 15 5.73 8.34 -5.94
CA TYR A 15 5.05 9.22 -6.87
C TYR A 15 3.57 8.85 -6.94
N CYS A 16 2.67 9.83 -6.84
CA CYS A 16 1.25 9.66 -7.11
C CYS A 16 0.88 10.47 -8.35
N ASN A 17 0.31 9.82 -9.36
CA ASN A 17 -0.09 10.45 -10.63
C ASN A 17 1.02 11.31 -11.26
N GLY A 18 2.26 10.79 -11.25
CA GLY A 18 3.44 11.47 -11.81
C GLY A 18 4.06 12.54 -10.92
N ARG A 19 3.47 12.87 -9.76
CA ARG A 19 4.00 13.87 -8.83
C ARG A 19 4.73 13.20 -7.67
N LYS A 20 5.91 13.69 -7.31
CA LYS A 20 6.66 13.19 -6.16
C LYS A 20 5.90 13.51 -4.88
N CYS A 21 5.57 12.48 -4.10
CA CYS A 21 4.77 12.61 -2.87
C CYS A 21 5.58 12.33 -1.59
N GLY A 22 6.73 11.68 -1.68
CA GLY A 22 7.58 11.46 -0.52
C GLY A 22 8.54 10.28 -0.65
N LEU A 23 8.91 9.72 0.50
CA LEU A 23 9.72 8.53 0.65
C LEU A 23 8.90 7.45 1.36
N ALA A 24 9.01 6.20 0.89
CA ALA A 24 8.51 5.03 1.60
C ALA A 24 9.71 4.21 2.07
N VAL A 25 9.72 3.85 3.35
CA VAL A 25 10.79 3.06 3.96
C VAL A 25 10.23 1.80 4.57
N SER A 26 10.90 0.67 4.36
CA SER A 26 10.54 -0.59 5.00
C SER A 26 10.83 -0.48 6.50
N ARG A 27 9.85 -0.87 7.32
CA ARG A 27 9.98 -0.94 8.78
C ARG A 27 9.32 -2.20 9.32
N ALA A 28 9.73 -2.62 10.51
CA ALA A 28 9.01 -3.66 11.24
C ALA A 28 7.64 -3.11 11.67
N CYS A 29 6.61 -3.96 11.58
CA CYS A 29 5.27 -3.62 12.07
C CYS A 29 5.29 -3.48 13.60
N VAL A 30 4.79 -2.35 14.10
CA VAL A 30 4.55 -2.13 15.54
C VAL A 30 3.12 -2.53 15.90
N ASP A 31 2.77 -2.51 17.18
CA ASP A 31 1.43 -2.91 17.67
C ASP A 31 0.28 -2.20 16.94
N PHE A 32 0.46 -0.91 16.63
CA PHE A 32 -0.51 -0.16 15.84
C PHE A 32 -0.69 -0.71 14.42
N ASP A 33 0.40 -1.03 13.72
CA ASP A 33 0.34 -1.61 12.37
C ASP A 33 -0.38 -2.96 12.41
N TRP A 34 -0.07 -3.80 13.41
CA TRP A 34 -0.75 -5.08 13.61
C TRP A 34 -2.24 -4.93 13.90
N HIS A 35 -2.61 -3.94 14.72
CA HIS A 35 -4.01 -3.64 14.99
C HIS A 35 -4.75 -3.26 13.70
N VAL A 36 -4.19 -2.35 12.90
CA VAL A 36 -4.78 -1.97 11.60
C VAL A 36 -4.90 -3.19 10.68
N LEU A 37 -3.82 -3.95 10.49
CA LEU A 37 -3.80 -5.14 9.64
C LEU A 37 -4.79 -6.21 10.09
N SER A 38 -4.94 -6.42 11.40
CA SER A 38 -5.91 -7.35 11.97
C SER A 38 -7.34 -6.87 11.73
N THR A 39 -7.63 -5.59 11.94
CA THR A 39 -8.96 -5.02 11.73
C THR A 39 -9.41 -5.17 10.27
N VAL A 40 -8.54 -4.80 9.31
CA VAL A 40 -8.88 -4.91 7.88
C VAL A 40 -8.94 -6.36 7.38
N SER A 41 -8.36 -7.32 8.11
CA SER A 41 -8.34 -8.74 7.71
C SER A 41 -9.73 -9.37 7.62
N SER A 42 -10.72 -8.80 8.32
CA SER A 42 -12.11 -9.24 8.29
C SER A 42 -12.89 -8.80 7.02
N VAL A 43 -12.36 -7.83 6.26
CA VAL A 43 -13.09 -7.18 5.14
C VAL A 43 -12.59 -7.65 3.78
N SER A 44 -13.31 -8.52 3.07
CA SER A 44 -12.81 -9.10 1.81
C SER A 44 -12.43 -8.07 0.73
N VAL A 45 -13.32 -7.13 0.45
CA VAL A 45 -13.14 -6.01 -0.49
C VAL A 45 -13.97 -4.81 0.00
N GLY A 46 -13.43 -3.60 -0.06
CA GLY A 46 -14.15 -2.37 0.28
C GLY A 46 -13.24 -1.25 0.80
N ALA A 47 -13.87 -0.16 1.23
CA ALA A 47 -13.23 0.95 1.93
C ALA A 47 -13.92 1.17 3.27
N GLY A 48 -13.19 1.71 4.24
CA GLY A 48 -13.75 2.01 5.55
C GLY A 48 -12.87 2.91 6.40
N VAL A 49 -13.34 3.16 7.62
CA VAL A 49 -12.65 3.97 8.61
C VAL A 49 -12.38 3.11 9.84
N ILE A 50 -11.16 3.16 10.36
CA ILE A 50 -10.77 2.59 11.64
C ILE A 50 -10.63 3.75 12.61
N PRO A 51 -11.42 3.82 13.69
CA PRO A 51 -11.22 4.82 14.71
C PRO A 51 -9.87 4.56 15.38
N VAL A 52 -9.02 5.58 15.38
CA VAL A 52 -7.70 5.57 16.02
C VAL A 52 -7.82 6.38 17.30
N VAL A 53 -7.65 5.73 18.45
CA VAL A 53 -7.52 6.44 19.72
C VAL A 53 -6.24 7.25 19.65
N ASP A 54 -6.35 8.58 19.78
CA ASP A 54 -5.20 9.48 19.70
C ASP A 54 -4.31 9.32 20.93
N ASP A 55 -3.31 8.45 20.82
CA ASP A 55 -2.25 8.30 21.82
C ASP A 55 -1.05 9.25 21.54
N GLY A 56 -1.22 10.28 20.68
CA GLY A 56 -0.20 11.29 20.39
C GLY A 56 1.03 10.78 19.63
N ARG A 57 1.00 9.55 19.10
CA ARG A 57 2.14 8.89 18.43
C ARG A 57 2.10 8.98 16.90
N ILE A 58 0.99 9.41 16.31
CA ILE A 58 0.85 9.50 14.84
C ILE A 58 0.79 10.98 14.45
N GLY A 59 1.89 11.45 13.84
CA GLY A 59 1.97 12.78 13.28
C GLY A 59 1.09 12.93 12.03
N ALA A 60 0.40 14.06 12.00
CA ALA A 60 -0.30 14.69 10.87
C ALA A 60 -1.70 14.15 10.50
N GLY A 61 -2.72 14.75 11.12
CA GLY A 61 -3.68 15.53 10.34
C GLY A 61 -5.03 14.89 9.99
N SER A 62 -5.42 13.79 10.63
CA SER A 62 -6.80 13.28 10.56
C SER A 62 -7.35 13.15 11.97
N GLU A 63 -8.60 13.57 12.15
CA GLU A 63 -9.36 13.64 13.40
C GLU A 63 -9.55 12.26 14.06
N GLY A 64 -8.47 11.60 14.51
CA GLY A 64 -8.54 10.30 15.17
C GLY A 64 -9.09 9.17 14.29
N GLU A 65 -8.99 9.28 12.96
CA GLU A 65 -9.57 8.31 12.03
C GLU A 65 -8.56 7.86 10.97
N LEU A 66 -8.50 6.55 10.71
CA LEU A 66 -7.67 5.96 9.65
C LEU A 66 -8.57 5.41 8.55
N LEU A 67 -8.44 5.98 7.35
CA LEU A 67 -9.12 5.48 6.16
C LEU A 67 -8.32 4.32 5.56
N TYR A 68 -9.02 3.26 5.16
CA TYR A 68 -8.39 2.13 4.46
C TYR A 68 -9.21 1.69 3.26
N MET A 69 -8.51 1.05 2.31
CA MET A 69 -9.10 0.27 1.23
C MET A 69 -8.50 -1.13 1.24
N ARG A 70 -9.34 -2.15 1.09
CA ARG A 70 -8.92 -3.53 0.87
C ARG A 70 -9.50 -4.01 -0.45
N ALA A 71 -8.64 -4.56 -1.30
CA ALA A 71 -9.03 -5.11 -2.59
C ALA A 71 -8.07 -6.25 -2.97
N ARG A 72 -8.47 -7.04 -3.97
CA ARG A 72 -7.58 -8.01 -4.59
C ARG A 72 -6.72 -7.31 -5.62
N PHE A 73 -5.42 -7.62 -5.62
CA PHE A 73 -4.49 -7.13 -6.63
C PHE A 73 -3.95 -8.28 -7.48
N GLU A 74 -3.86 -8.07 -8.78
CA GLU A 74 -3.07 -8.90 -9.67
C GLU A 74 -1.63 -8.37 -9.70
N ARG A 75 -0.67 -9.25 -9.40
CA ARG A 75 0.75 -8.93 -9.45
C ARG A 75 1.33 -9.39 -10.78
N VAL A 76 1.96 -8.47 -11.50
CA VAL A 76 2.66 -8.72 -12.76
C VAL A 76 4.13 -8.39 -12.61
N VAL A 77 5.00 -9.36 -12.86
CA VAL A 77 6.46 -9.18 -12.82
C VAL A 77 6.94 -8.98 -14.26
N GLY A 78 7.34 -7.75 -14.60
CA GLY A 78 7.82 -7.42 -15.95
C GLY A 78 9.29 -7.78 -16.14
N SER A 79 10.13 -7.43 -15.17
CA SER A 79 11.56 -7.74 -15.18
C SER A 79 12.12 -7.82 -13.76
N ARG A 80 13.45 -7.98 -13.63
CA ARG A 80 14.14 -7.85 -12.33
C ARG A 80 13.96 -6.47 -11.69
N ASP A 81 13.71 -5.46 -12.53
CA ASP A 81 13.70 -4.05 -12.17
C ASP A 81 12.32 -3.40 -12.36
N SER A 82 11.28 -4.18 -12.71
CA SER A 82 9.90 -3.72 -12.85
C SER A 82 8.86 -4.74 -12.36
N GLU A 83 7.99 -4.32 -11.44
CA GLU A 83 6.82 -5.05 -10.96
C GLU A 83 5.61 -4.11 -10.87
N ALA A 84 4.41 -4.63 -11.13
CA ALA A 84 3.16 -3.88 -11.03
C ALA A 84 2.10 -4.66 -10.24
N PHE A 85 1.24 -3.92 -9.54
CA PHE A 85 0.05 -4.43 -8.87
C PHE A 85 -1.18 -3.68 -9.38
N TYR A 86 -2.11 -4.41 -9.98
CA TYR A 86 -3.34 -3.87 -10.53
C TYR A 86 -4.50 -4.23 -9.61
N MET A 87 -5.24 -3.24 -9.13
CA MET A 87 -6.46 -3.49 -8.38
C MET A 87 -7.48 -4.16 -9.29
N MET A 88 -8.01 -5.30 -8.86
CA MET A 88 -8.97 -6.09 -9.63
C MET A 88 -10.39 -5.60 -9.35
N ASN A 89 -11.11 -5.26 -10.41
CA ASN A 89 -12.54 -4.96 -10.30
C ASN A 89 -13.32 -6.26 -10.13
N PRO A 90 -14.20 -6.36 -9.11
CA PRO A 90 -14.99 -7.58 -8.89
C PRO A 90 -15.93 -7.89 -10.05
N ASP A 91 -16.39 -6.87 -10.78
CA ASP A 91 -17.32 -7.00 -11.90
C ASP A 91 -16.64 -7.33 -13.24
N GLY A 92 -15.30 -7.38 -13.27
CA GLY A 92 -14.52 -7.75 -14.46
C GLY A 92 -14.62 -6.79 -15.65
N ASN A 93 -15.34 -5.66 -15.51
CA ASN A 93 -15.52 -4.67 -16.56
C ASN A 93 -14.68 -3.41 -16.27
N GLY A 94 -13.93 -2.93 -17.26
CA GLY A 94 -13.05 -1.76 -17.13
C GLY A 94 -11.62 -2.08 -16.66
N GLY A 95 -10.71 -1.11 -16.81
CA GLY A 95 -9.32 -1.21 -16.35
C GLY A 95 -9.17 -1.03 -14.83
N PRO A 96 -7.96 -1.22 -14.27
CA PRO A 96 -7.72 -1.11 -12.84
C PRO A 96 -7.91 0.32 -12.34
N GLU A 97 -8.74 0.51 -11.31
CA GLU A 97 -8.97 1.83 -10.69
C GLU A 97 -7.73 2.38 -9.98
N LEU A 98 -6.90 1.48 -9.44
CA LEU A 98 -5.62 1.79 -8.83
C LEU A 98 -4.54 0.84 -9.35
N SER A 99 -3.39 1.41 -9.71
CA SER A 99 -2.19 0.66 -10.10
C SER A 99 -1.00 1.14 -9.29
N ILE A 100 -0.19 0.20 -8.80
CA ILE A 100 1.04 0.47 -8.05
C ILE A 100 2.21 -0.11 -8.82
N PHE A 101 3.22 0.71 -9.11
CA PHE A 101 4.40 0.32 -9.86
C PHE A 101 5.65 0.41 -8.99
N LEU A 102 6.45 -0.66 -8.98
CA LEU A 102 7.77 -0.69 -8.37
C LEU A 102 8.78 -0.72 -9.50
N LEU A 103 9.51 0.40 -9.68
CA LEU A 103 10.47 0.58 -10.76
C LEU A 103 11.84 0.92 -10.16
N ARG A 104 12.85 0.09 -10.47
CA ARG A 104 14.25 0.38 -10.16
C ARG A 104 14.91 0.92 -11.44
N ILE A 105 15.44 2.13 -11.36
CA ILE A 105 16.10 2.85 -12.47
C ILE A 105 17.60 2.86 -12.22
#